data_AF-A0AA38HKR3-F1
#
_entry.id   AF-A0AA38HKR3-F1
#
_cell.length_a   1.000
_cell.length_b   1.000
_cell.length_c   1.000
_cell.angle_alpha   90.00
_cell.angle_beta   90.00
_cell.angle_gamma   90.00
#
_symmetry.space_group_name_H-M   'P 1'
#
loop_
_entity.id
_entity.type
_entity.pdbx_description
1 polymer ?
#
loop_
_entity_poly.entity_id
_entity_poly.type
_entity_poly.pdbx_seq_one_letter_code
_entity_poly.pdbx_strand_id
1 'polypeptide(L)'
;MMRDLRAKVAIHDRKRSMRVDIVTARRCLEYFSGLSNTIALNGRLVDLLKGNFGYTRREPLGVIGAIGAWIYPIQGSVWKSTPALACGNSIIFKPAEDTPSTALKLAEIYLEAGLPPGCFNVVLGAAQTGQLHCQHKDIAEAT
;
A
#
# COMPACT_ATOMS: atom_id res chain seq x y z
N MET A 1 -10.42 14.90 -3.41
CA MET A 1 -10.28 13.99 -2.27
C MET A 1 -8.86 13.98 -1.66
N MET A 2 -7.78 13.85 -2.45
CA MET A 2 -6.38 13.78 -1.97
C MET A 2 -5.75 15.11 -1.45
N ARG A 3 -6.40 16.26 -1.66
CA ARG A 3 -5.82 17.59 -1.34
C ARG A 3 -5.68 17.86 0.17
N ASP A 4 -6.35 17.08 1.01
CA ASP A 4 -6.45 17.33 2.46
C ASP A 4 -5.84 16.24 3.35
N LEU A 5 -4.93 15.42 2.81
CA LEU A 5 -4.16 14.43 3.59
C LEU A 5 -3.36 15.09 4.73
N ARG A 6 -2.96 16.36 4.53
CA ARG A 6 -2.26 17.17 5.52
C ARG A 6 -3.09 17.48 6.76
N ALA A 7 -4.36 17.90 6.62
CA ALA A 7 -5.18 18.20 7.79
C ALA A 7 -5.55 16.93 8.57
N LYS A 8 -5.79 15.82 7.86
CA LYS A 8 -6.29 14.59 8.47
C LYS A 8 -5.26 13.80 9.27
N VAL A 9 -3.96 13.91 8.97
CA VAL A 9 -2.91 13.05 9.54
C VAL A 9 -1.99 13.77 10.53
N ALA A 10 -1.94 15.11 10.52
CA ALA A 10 -0.89 15.91 11.18
C ALA A 10 -0.79 15.82 12.73
N ILE A 11 -1.69 15.11 13.43
CA ILE A 11 -1.81 15.19 14.90
C ILE A 11 -1.52 13.85 15.61
N HIS A 12 -1.36 12.74 14.89
CA HIS A 12 -1.55 11.42 15.51
C HIS A 12 -0.27 10.73 16.05
N ASP A 13 0.95 11.06 15.61
CA ASP A 13 2.18 10.49 16.18
C ASP A 13 3.16 11.60 16.63
N ARG A 14 3.29 11.78 17.95
CA ARG A 14 4.01 12.91 18.61
C ARG A 14 5.52 13.01 18.34
N LYS A 15 6.15 12.06 17.62
CA LYS A 15 7.62 11.99 17.52
C LYS A 15 8.29 12.43 16.21
N ARG A 16 7.57 12.67 15.10
CA ARG A 16 8.01 13.42 13.87
C ARG A 16 7.22 12.91 12.65
N SER A 17 5.95 13.27 12.50
CA SER A 17 5.40 13.36 11.13
C SER A 17 5.93 14.66 10.52
N MET A 18 7.11 14.61 9.90
CA MET A 18 7.69 15.79 9.24
C MET A 18 6.76 16.21 8.09
N ARG A 19 6.57 17.52 7.86
CA ARG A 19 5.76 18.03 6.73
C ARG A 19 6.11 17.38 5.39
N VAL A 20 7.35 16.95 5.22
CA VAL A 20 7.87 16.25 4.03
C VAL A 20 7.21 14.88 3.86
N ASP A 21 7.04 14.11 4.94
CA ASP A 21 6.48 12.74 4.96
C ASP A 21 5.07 12.70 4.36
N ILE A 22 4.20 13.63 4.76
CA ILE A 22 2.85 13.73 4.22
C ILE A 22 2.86 14.11 2.72
N VAL A 23 3.82 14.92 2.29
CA VAL A 23 3.92 15.36 0.89
C VAL A 23 4.39 14.23 0.00
N THR A 24 5.41 13.48 0.44
CA THR A 24 5.94 12.32 -0.28
C THR A 24 4.91 11.20 -0.31
N ALA A 25 4.16 10.98 0.77
CA ALA A 25 3.02 10.07 0.81
C ALA A 25 1.94 10.46 -0.24
N ARG A 26 1.49 11.72 -0.25
CA ARG A 26 0.52 12.21 -1.25
C ARG A 26 1.03 12.01 -2.69
N ARG A 27 2.30 12.31 -2.95
CA ARG A 27 2.91 12.14 -4.29
C ARG A 27 2.92 10.67 -4.71
N CYS A 28 3.18 9.75 -3.78
CA CYS A 28 3.12 8.32 -4.05
C CYS A 28 1.70 7.88 -4.45
N LEU A 29 0.68 8.34 -3.71
CA LEU A 29 -0.73 8.10 -4.05
C LEU A 29 -1.05 8.58 -5.47
N GLU A 30 -0.70 9.83 -5.78
CA GLU A 30 -0.96 10.42 -7.10
C GLU A 30 -0.25 9.66 -8.21
N TYR A 31 1.02 9.31 -8.02
CA TYR A 31 1.80 8.57 -8.99
C TYR A 31 1.20 7.21 -9.33
N PHE A 32 0.94 6.38 -8.32
CA PHE A 32 0.41 5.03 -8.56
C PHE A 32 -1.07 5.01 -8.96
N SER A 33 -1.87 5.98 -8.52
CA SER A 33 -3.24 6.16 -9.04
C SER A 33 -3.25 6.51 -10.54
N GLY A 34 -2.24 7.27 -10.99
CA GLY A 34 -2.06 7.55 -12.42
C GLY A 34 -1.62 6.31 -13.19
N LEU A 35 -0.87 5.40 -12.56
CA LEU A 35 -0.39 4.17 -13.19
C LEU A 35 -1.43 3.05 -13.25
N SER A 36 -2.42 3.00 -12.34
CA SER A 36 -3.34 1.87 -12.19
C SER A 36 -4.09 1.50 -13.47
N ASN A 37 -4.35 2.48 -14.35
CA ASN A 37 -5.04 2.28 -15.63
C ASN A 37 -4.12 2.37 -16.87
N THR A 38 -2.80 2.22 -16.69
CA THR A 38 -1.82 2.40 -17.78
C THR A 38 -1.26 1.09 -18.30
N ILE A 39 -0.69 1.15 -19.51
CA ILE A 39 -0.01 0.02 -20.15
C ILE A 39 1.15 -0.55 -19.32
N ALA A 40 1.70 0.21 -18.37
CA ALA A 40 2.77 -0.23 -17.49
C ALA A 40 2.34 -1.41 -16.58
N LEU A 41 1.06 -1.48 -16.22
CA LEU A 41 0.48 -2.59 -15.48
C LEU A 41 -0.26 -3.59 -16.37
N ASN A 42 -0.33 -3.35 -17.68
CA ASN A 42 -0.96 -4.27 -18.61
C ASN A 42 0.00 -5.38 -19.05
N GLY A 43 -0.64 -6.45 -19.52
CA GLY A 43 0.00 -7.48 -20.31
C GLY A 43 0.66 -6.97 -21.58
N ARG A 44 1.62 -7.74 -22.11
CA ARG A 44 2.25 -7.47 -23.41
C ARG A 44 1.79 -8.48 -24.44
N LEU A 45 1.45 -8.00 -25.63
CA LEU A 45 1.31 -8.84 -26.81
C LEU A 45 2.69 -9.10 -27.42
N VAL A 46 2.96 -10.36 -27.75
CA VAL A 46 4.23 -10.82 -28.32
C VAL A 46 3.91 -11.49 -29.65
N ASP A 47 4.45 -10.95 -30.73
CA ASP A 47 4.36 -11.58 -32.05
C ASP A 47 5.32 -12.77 -32.09
N LEU A 48 4.78 -13.97 -32.36
CA LEU A 48 5.54 -15.21 -32.45
C LEU A 48 5.84 -15.59 -33.91
N LEU A 49 5.53 -14.70 -34.86
CA LEU A 49 5.64 -14.87 -36.31
C LEU A 49 4.70 -15.95 -36.86
N LYS A 50 4.60 -16.01 -38.20
CA LYS A 50 3.78 -16.99 -38.94
C LYS A 50 2.29 -16.97 -38.55
N GLY A 51 1.77 -15.78 -38.21
CA GLY A 51 0.37 -15.59 -37.82
C GLY A 51 0.05 -16.01 -36.37
N ASN A 52 1.06 -16.40 -35.58
CA ASN A 52 0.89 -16.72 -34.17
C ASN A 52 1.22 -15.51 -33.30
N PHE A 53 0.46 -15.33 -32.23
CA PHE A 53 0.78 -14.35 -31.19
C PHE A 53 0.59 -14.98 -29.80
N GLY A 54 1.40 -14.53 -28.86
CA GLY A 54 1.22 -14.77 -27.43
C GLY A 54 0.85 -13.46 -26.75
N TYR A 55 0.28 -13.55 -25.55
CA TYR A 55 0.15 -12.39 -24.69
C TYR A 55 0.41 -12.78 -23.25
N THR A 56 0.95 -11.84 -22.49
CA THR A 56 1.08 -11.95 -21.03
C THR A 56 -0.04 -11.17 -20.37
N ARG A 57 -0.34 -11.47 -19.11
CA ARG A 57 -1.18 -10.63 -18.25
C ARG A 57 -0.42 -10.38 -16.95
N ARG A 58 -0.65 -9.22 -16.35
CA ARG A 58 -0.26 -8.97 -14.96
C ARG A 58 -1.48 -9.27 -14.12
N GLU A 59 -1.35 -10.21 -13.20
CA GLU A 59 -2.40 -10.58 -12.26
C GLU A 59 -1.94 -10.21 -10.85
N PRO A 60 -2.85 -9.80 -9.96
CA PRO A 60 -2.52 -9.56 -8.57
C PRO A 60 -2.00 -10.85 -7.93
N LEU A 61 -1.04 -10.69 -7.02
CA LEU A 61 -0.49 -11.81 -6.24
C LEU A 61 -1.49 -12.32 -5.20
N GLY A 62 -2.38 -11.44 -4.72
CA GLY A 62 -3.40 -11.76 -3.72
C GLY A 62 -3.29 -10.89 -2.48
N VAL A 63 -3.06 -11.51 -1.31
CA VAL A 63 -2.89 -10.80 -0.04
C VAL A 63 -1.42 -10.53 0.20
N ILE A 64 -1.06 -9.25 0.31
CA ILE A 64 0.28 -8.79 0.63
C ILE A 64 0.38 -8.53 2.13
N GLY A 65 1.45 -9.02 2.73
CA GLY A 65 1.83 -8.68 4.09
C GLY A 65 2.90 -7.59 4.09
N ALA A 66 2.75 -6.58 4.94
CA ALA A 66 3.67 -5.45 4.95
C ALA A 66 3.98 -4.97 6.37
N ILE A 67 5.27 -4.77 6.66
CA ILE A 67 5.74 -4.27 7.96
C ILE A 67 6.34 -2.88 7.79
N GLY A 68 5.89 -1.93 8.61
CA GLY A 68 6.33 -0.55 8.63
C GLY A 68 7.41 -0.26 9.67
N ALA A 69 8.35 0.62 9.33
CA ALA A 69 9.33 1.18 10.27
C ALA A 69 8.81 2.47 10.94
N TRP A 70 9.46 2.90 12.03
CA TRP A 70 9.05 4.04 12.86
C TRP A 70 9.46 5.42 12.31
N ILE A 71 10.40 5.47 11.35
CA ILE A 71 11.07 6.72 10.93
C ILE A 71 10.22 7.64 10.03
N TYR A 72 9.32 7.05 9.24
CA TYR A 72 8.41 7.76 8.32
C TYR A 72 7.08 7.01 8.28
N PRO A 73 6.28 7.08 9.34
CA PRO A 73 5.21 6.11 9.54
C PRO A 73 4.08 6.24 8.50
N ILE A 74 3.72 7.46 8.07
CA ILE A 74 2.69 7.63 7.04
C ILE A 74 3.23 7.32 5.64
N GLN A 75 4.41 7.84 5.26
CA GLN A 75 5.04 7.52 3.98
C GLN A 75 5.34 6.03 3.86
N GLY A 76 5.86 5.38 4.90
CA GLY A 76 6.11 3.94 4.91
C GLY A 76 4.84 3.13 4.69
N SER A 77 3.73 3.52 5.35
CA SER A 77 2.41 2.92 5.12
C SER A 77 1.99 3.08 3.66
N VAL A 78 2.00 4.31 3.15
CA VAL A 78 1.52 4.66 1.81
C VAL A 78 2.38 4.06 0.70
N TRP A 79 3.70 4.03 0.87
CA TRP A 79 4.64 3.47 -0.10
C TRP A 79 4.50 1.96 -0.28
N LYS A 80 3.96 1.27 0.72
CA LYS A 80 3.66 -0.16 0.66
C LYS A 80 2.23 -0.41 0.17
N SER A 81 1.25 0.28 0.74
CA SER A 81 -0.16 0.06 0.41
C SER A 81 -0.53 0.50 -0.99
N THR A 82 -0.07 1.67 -1.43
CA THR A 82 -0.50 2.24 -2.71
C THR A 82 -0.12 1.37 -3.91
N PRO A 83 1.13 0.94 -4.10
CA PRO A 83 1.46 0.05 -5.22
C PRO A 83 0.75 -1.30 -5.12
N ALA A 84 0.60 -1.86 -3.91
CA ALA A 84 -0.14 -3.12 -3.72
C ALA A 84 -1.58 -3.00 -4.22
N LEU A 85 -2.30 -1.96 -3.76
CA LEU A 85 -3.68 -1.66 -4.14
C LEU A 85 -3.80 -1.32 -5.63
N ALA A 86 -2.87 -0.53 -6.19
CA ALA A 86 -2.88 -0.15 -7.60
C ALA A 86 -2.69 -1.37 -8.53
N CYS A 87 -1.96 -2.39 -8.08
CA CYS A 87 -1.82 -3.66 -8.78
C CYS A 87 -2.97 -4.66 -8.52
N GLY A 88 -4.03 -4.25 -7.80
CA GLY A 88 -5.20 -5.08 -7.52
C GLY A 88 -5.05 -6.06 -6.36
N ASN A 89 -4.03 -5.90 -5.51
CA ASN A 89 -3.85 -6.72 -4.32
C ASN A 89 -4.66 -6.16 -3.13
N SER A 90 -4.95 -7.03 -2.17
CA SER A 90 -5.28 -6.58 -0.82
C SER A 90 -4.02 -6.58 0.03
N ILE A 91 -3.96 -5.73 1.05
CA ILE A 91 -2.78 -5.60 1.91
C ILE A 91 -3.17 -5.58 3.39
N ILE A 92 -2.37 -6.27 4.19
CA ILE A 92 -2.38 -6.19 5.63
C ILE A 92 -1.08 -5.49 6.05
N PHE A 93 -1.21 -4.39 6.78
CA PHE A 93 -0.09 -3.55 7.17
C PHE A 93 0.09 -3.56 8.69
N LYS A 94 1.27 -4.00 9.15
CA LYS A 94 1.70 -3.90 10.54
C LYS A 94 2.61 -2.67 10.71
N PRO A 95 2.14 -1.55 11.29
CA PRO A 95 3.00 -0.43 11.62
C PRO A 95 3.98 -0.79 12.74
N ALA A 96 5.01 0.04 12.92
CA ALA A 96 5.83 -0.01 14.12
C ALA A 96 4.99 0.29 15.37
N GLU A 97 5.24 -0.45 16.45
CA GLU A 97 4.53 -0.32 17.73
C GLU A 97 4.64 1.08 18.36
N ASP A 98 5.72 1.82 18.06
CA ASP A 98 5.94 3.17 18.57
C ASP A 98 5.16 4.26 17.82
N THR A 99 4.71 3.97 16.58
CA THR A 99 4.06 4.94 15.69
C THR A 99 2.90 4.33 14.90
N PRO A 100 1.88 3.76 15.58
CA PRO A 100 0.78 3.07 14.90
C PRO A 100 -0.32 4.01 14.38
N SER A 101 -0.43 5.21 14.95
CA SER A 101 -1.64 6.02 14.86
C SER A 101 -1.89 6.55 13.45
N THR A 102 -0.83 6.91 12.73
CA THR A 102 -0.93 7.39 11.34
C THR A 102 -1.40 6.31 10.36
N ALA A 103 -1.05 5.04 10.57
CA ALA A 103 -1.53 3.93 9.76
C ALA A 103 -3.03 3.66 9.97
N LEU A 104 -3.50 3.75 11.22
CA LEU A 104 -4.93 3.66 11.55
C LEU A 104 -5.71 4.79 10.88
N LYS A 105 -5.18 6.02 10.96
CA LYS A 105 -5.82 7.17 10.31
C LYS A 105 -5.86 7.03 8.79
N LEU A 106 -4.82 6.46 8.18
CA LEU A 106 -4.81 6.15 6.76
C LEU A 106 -5.91 5.14 6.37
N ALA A 107 -6.17 4.14 7.21
CA ALA A 107 -7.25 3.18 6.97
C ALA A 107 -8.62 3.86 6.90
N GLU A 108 -8.91 4.78 7.83
CA GLU A 108 -10.12 5.60 7.79
C GLU A 108 -10.20 6.43 6.50
N ILE A 109 -9.09 7.07 6.10
CA ILE A 109 -9.02 7.88 4.89
C ILE A 109 -9.28 7.04 3.63
N TYR A 110 -8.79 5.80 3.57
CA TYR A 110 -9.06 4.90 2.46
C TYR A 110 -10.53 4.46 2.41
N LEU A 111 -11.14 4.16 3.55
CA LEU A 111 -12.57 3.85 3.61
C LEU A 111 -13.42 5.05 3.20
N GLU A 112 -13.12 6.25 3.70
CA GLU A 112 -13.75 7.51 3.27
C GLU A 112 -13.57 7.77 1.76
N ALA A 113 -12.45 7.30 1.19
CA ALA A 113 -12.17 7.40 -0.23
C ALA A 113 -12.92 6.37 -1.09
N GLY A 114 -13.72 5.49 -0.49
CA GLY A 114 -14.47 4.46 -1.19
C GLY A 114 -13.65 3.20 -1.52
N LEU A 115 -12.49 3.01 -0.87
CA LEU A 115 -11.77 1.73 -0.97
C LEU A 115 -12.67 0.63 -0.37
N PRO A 116 -12.89 -0.51 -1.08
CA PRO A 116 -13.70 -1.59 -0.54
C PRO A 116 -13.15 -2.10 0.81
N PRO A 117 -14.02 -2.40 1.80
CA PRO A 117 -13.61 -2.99 3.05
C PRO A 117 -12.77 -4.26 2.83
N GLY A 118 -11.68 -4.41 3.57
CA GLY A 118 -10.77 -5.56 3.46
C GLY A 118 -9.62 -5.38 2.46
N CYS A 119 -9.62 -4.36 1.60
CA CYS A 119 -8.49 -4.11 0.70
C CYS A 119 -7.25 -3.56 1.42
N PHE A 120 -7.43 -2.76 2.46
CA PHE A 120 -6.36 -2.27 3.34
C PHE A 120 -6.73 -2.54 4.79
N ASN A 121 -5.94 -3.38 5.46
CA ASN A 121 -6.15 -3.76 6.85
C ASN A 121 -4.92 -3.36 7.67
N VAL A 122 -5.12 -2.90 8.90
CA VAL A 122 -4.02 -2.56 9.81
C VAL A 122 -4.06 -3.52 10.99
N VAL A 123 -2.93 -4.17 11.28
CA VAL A 123 -2.78 -5.07 12.43
C VAL A 123 -1.70 -4.55 13.34
N LEU A 124 -2.06 -4.28 14.59
CA LEU A 124 -1.13 -3.79 15.60
C LEU A 124 -0.44 -4.94 16.33
N GLY A 125 0.74 -4.66 16.88
CA GLY A 125 1.49 -5.59 17.71
C GLY A 125 2.99 -5.36 17.56
N ALA A 126 3.79 -6.13 18.29
CA ALA A 126 5.25 -6.02 18.30
C ALA A 126 5.91 -6.99 17.30
N ALA A 127 7.12 -7.46 17.60
CA ALA A 127 7.88 -8.36 16.73
C ALA A 127 7.15 -9.68 16.42
N GLN A 128 6.45 -10.27 17.40
CA GLN A 128 5.71 -11.53 17.22
C GLN A 128 4.66 -11.43 16.11
N THR A 129 3.91 -10.34 16.06
CA THR A 129 2.93 -10.10 14.99
C THR A 129 3.60 -10.00 13.62
N GLY A 130 4.79 -9.38 13.56
CA GLY A 130 5.58 -9.33 12.33
C GLY A 130 6.07 -10.72 11.88
N GLN A 131 6.52 -11.56 12.80
CA GLN A 131 6.93 -12.93 12.50
C GLN A 131 5.77 -13.76 11.97
N LEU A 132 4.59 -13.68 12.60
CA LEU A 132 3.39 -14.35 12.13
C LEU A 132 3.01 -13.90 10.72
N HIS A 133 3.20 -12.61 10.41
CA HIS A 133 2.99 -12.07 9.08
C HIS A 133 3.87 -12.74 8.02
N CYS A 134 5.17 -12.86 8.29
CA CYS A 134 6.10 -13.46 7.34
C CYS A 134 5.92 -14.98 7.19
N GLN A 135 5.31 -15.64 8.18
CA GLN A 135 5.13 -17.09 8.19
C GLN A 135 3.73 -17.53 7.74
N HIS A 136 2.80 -16.60 7.52
CA HIS A 136 1.42 -16.93 7.20
C HIS A 136 1.31 -17.48 5.77
N LYS A 137 0.78 -18.70 5.62
CA LYS A 137 0.73 -19.41 4.32
C LYS A 137 -0.13 -18.72 3.27
N ASP A 138 -1.16 -18.00 3.70
CA ASP A 138 -2.07 -17.30 2.79
C ASP A 138 -1.61 -15.87 2.43
N ILE A 139 -0.48 -15.41 3.00
CA ILE A 139 0.17 -14.17 2.55
C ILE A 139 1.04 -14.53 1.35
N ALA A 140 0.69 -13.97 0.19
CA ALA A 140 1.34 -14.28 -1.07
C ALA A 140 2.76 -13.72 -1.16
N GLU A 141 3.00 -12.56 -0.53
CA GLU A 141 4.31 -11.90 -0.46
C GLU A 141 4.39 -11.03 0.80
N ALA A 142 5.54 -11.04 1.48
CA ALA A 142 5.80 -10.24 2.69
C ALA A 142 6.90 -9.19 2.44
N THR A 143 6.64 -7.92 2.78
CA THR A 143 7.54 -6.77 2.48
C THR A 143 7.88 -5.90 3.68
#